data_AF-A0A4V3QZU7-F1
#
_entry.id   AF-A0A4V3QZU7-F1
#
_cell.length_a   1.000
_cell.length_b   1.000
_cell.length_c   1.000
_cell.angle_alpha   90.00
_cell.angle_beta   90.00
_cell.angle_gamma   90.00
#
_symmetry.space_group_name_H-M   'P 1'
#
loop_
_entity.id
_entity.type
_entity.pdbx_description
1 polymer ?
#
loop_
_entity_poly.entity_id
_entity_poly.type
_entity_poly.pdbx_seq_one_letter_code
_entity_poly.pdbx_strand_id
1 'polypeptide(L)'
;MKNPSLIAAAAVALLSLAACENKPEEVTTTAPDPMASQLANAAPVELPPAISESVTLRCGDNSLVYVDFFQGDKQVQLKTVKGGPGTMLKAPEAGQPFEAAGGYKLTGTSKNVTVTVPGKADRTCHA
;
A
#
# COMPACT_ATOMS: atom_id res chain seq x y z
N MET A 1 -52.62 -7.72 -66.96
CA MET A 1 -52.13 -6.37 -66.59
C MET A 1 -51.17 -6.55 -65.43
N LYS A 2 -49.86 -6.43 -65.68
CA LYS A 2 -48.79 -6.54 -64.68
C LYS A 2 -48.58 -5.11 -64.18
N ASN A 3 -49.08 -4.75 -62.99
CA ASN A 3 -48.97 -3.39 -62.46
C ASN A 3 -47.71 -3.26 -61.58
N PRO A 4 -46.59 -2.71 -62.09
CA PRO A 4 -45.33 -2.63 -61.34
C PRO A 4 -45.41 -1.68 -60.14
N SER A 5 -46.40 -0.79 -60.09
CA SER A 5 -46.59 0.21 -59.03
C SER A 5 -46.94 -0.37 -57.65
N LEU A 6 -47.54 -1.57 -57.59
CA LEU A 6 -47.89 -2.20 -56.31
C LEU A 6 -46.70 -2.83 -55.60
N ILE A 7 -45.68 -3.27 -56.35
CA ILE A 7 -44.46 -3.88 -55.78
C ILE A 7 -43.55 -2.80 -55.18
N ALA A 8 -43.50 -1.62 -55.80
CA ALA A 8 -42.71 -0.49 -55.30
C ALA A 8 -43.22 0.03 -53.94
N ALA A 9 -44.54 0.06 -53.72
CA ALA A 9 -45.12 0.53 -52.47
C ALA A 9 -44.82 -0.40 -51.28
N ALA A 10 -44.76 -1.72 -51.51
CA ALA A 10 -44.43 -2.69 -50.46
C ALA A 10 -42.96 -2.62 -50.03
N ALA A 11 -42.04 -2.30 -50.94
CA ALA A 11 -40.62 -2.17 -50.63
C ALA A 11 -40.31 -0.99 -49.70
N VAL A 12 -41.05 0.12 -49.83
CA VAL A 12 -40.86 1.33 -49.00
C VAL A 12 -41.30 1.10 -47.55
N ALA A 13 -42.33 0.29 -47.32
CA ALA A 13 -42.80 -0.07 -45.96
C ALA A 13 -41.84 -1.00 -45.20
N LEU A 14 -41.04 -1.80 -45.91
CA LEU A 14 -40.04 -2.69 -45.30
C LEU A 14 -38.77 -1.93 -44.88
N LEU A 15 -38.45 -0.83 -45.57
CA LEU A 15 -37.33 0.06 -45.22
C LEU A 15 -37.55 0.80 -43.90
N SER A 16 -38.80 1.12 -43.55
CA SER A 16 -39.12 1.71 -42.23
C SER A 16 -38.93 0.75 -41.05
N LEU A 17 -38.99 -0.57 -41.27
CA LEU A 17 -38.78 -1.57 -40.21
C LEU A 17 -37.28 -1.82 -39.92
N ALA A 18 -36.40 -1.56 -40.89
CA ALA A 18 -34.95 -1.68 -40.72
C ALA A 18 -34.32 -0.53 -39.91
N ALA A 19 -35.08 0.56 -39.66
CA ALA A 19 -34.65 1.69 -38.84
C ALA A 19 -34.99 1.51 -37.34
N CYS A 20 -35.67 0.42 -36.95
CA CYS A 20 -35.77 0.06 -35.54
C CYS A 20 -34.42 -0.50 -35.09
N GLU A 21 -33.76 0.25 -34.22
CA GLU A 21 -32.48 -0.07 -33.60
C GLU A 21 -32.65 -1.31 -32.69
N ASN A 22 -32.60 -2.52 -33.28
CA ASN A 22 -32.76 -3.82 -32.61
C ASN A 22 -31.50 -4.19 -31.80
N LYS A 23 -30.95 -3.25 -31.05
CA LYS A 23 -29.94 -3.55 -30.04
C LYS A 23 -30.66 -3.74 -28.70
N PRO A 24 -30.38 -4.81 -27.95
CA PRO A 24 -30.79 -4.88 -26.57
C PRO A 24 -30.26 -3.63 -25.86
N GLU A 25 -31.15 -2.82 -25.28
CA GLU A 25 -30.71 -1.80 -24.33
C GLU A 25 -30.14 -2.54 -23.11
N GLU A 26 -28.83 -2.41 -22.88
CA GLU A 26 -28.23 -2.88 -21.63
C GLU A 26 -28.73 -2.00 -20.49
N VAL A 27 -29.82 -2.41 -19.87
CA VAL A 27 -30.30 -1.84 -18.61
C VAL A 27 -29.40 -2.37 -17.49
N THR A 28 -28.23 -1.78 -17.33
CA THR A 28 -27.41 -1.96 -16.14
C THR A 28 -27.98 -1.12 -14.99
N THR A 29 -28.23 -1.73 -13.84
CA THR A 29 -28.62 -1.03 -12.61
C THR A 29 -27.47 -0.26 -11.97
N THR A 30 -26.27 -0.42 -12.51
CA THR A 30 -25.05 0.23 -12.04
C THR A 30 -24.62 1.25 -13.10
N ALA A 31 -24.77 2.54 -12.78
CA ALA A 31 -24.19 3.60 -13.58
C ALA A 31 -22.68 3.37 -13.73
N PRO A 32 -22.06 3.66 -14.89
CA PRO A 32 -20.62 3.58 -15.05
C PRO A 32 -19.95 4.40 -13.95
N ASP A 33 -19.03 3.79 -13.20
CA ASP A 33 -18.32 4.48 -12.13
C ASP A 33 -17.60 5.70 -12.74
N PRO A 34 -17.95 6.94 -12.33
CA PRO A 34 -17.38 8.16 -12.89
C PRO A 34 -15.87 8.27 -12.67
N MET A 35 -15.30 7.44 -11.79
CA MET A 35 -13.86 7.39 -11.50
C MET A 35 -13.17 6.12 -12.05
N ALA A 36 -13.85 5.26 -12.81
CA ALA A 36 -13.28 4.00 -13.31
C ALA A 36 -11.95 4.18 -14.05
N SER A 37 -11.85 5.22 -14.89
CA SER A 37 -10.63 5.55 -15.62
C SER A 37 -9.54 6.11 -14.72
N GLN A 38 -9.89 6.75 -13.60
CA GLN A 38 -8.93 7.31 -12.65
C GLN A 38 -8.35 6.21 -11.76
N LEU A 39 -9.18 5.26 -11.30
CA LEU A 39 -8.71 4.09 -10.54
C LEU A 39 -7.83 3.16 -11.38
N ALA A 40 -8.15 2.97 -12.67
CA ALA A 40 -7.34 2.15 -13.57
C ALA A 40 -5.93 2.71 -13.82
N ASN A 41 -5.73 4.03 -13.62
CA ASN A 41 -4.45 4.71 -13.81
C ASN A 41 -3.78 5.09 -12.48
N ALA A 42 -4.38 4.75 -11.33
CA ALA A 42 -3.80 5.03 -10.03
C ALA A 42 -2.58 4.13 -9.83
N ALA A 43 -1.43 4.72 -9.47
CA ALA A 43 -0.27 3.96 -9.06
C ALA A 43 -0.62 3.09 -7.84
N PRO A 44 -0.04 1.89 -7.71
CA PRO A 44 -0.22 1.07 -6.51
C PRO A 44 0.07 1.88 -5.26
N VAL A 45 -0.88 1.93 -4.33
CA VAL A 45 -0.68 2.57 -3.03
C VAL A 45 0.32 1.72 -2.26
N GLU A 46 1.52 2.26 -2.04
CA GLU A 46 2.49 1.64 -1.13
C GLU A 46 1.94 1.76 0.29
N LEU A 47 1.44 0.63 0.79
CA LEU A 47 1.02 0.55 2.18
C LEU A 47 2.23 0.77 3.08
N PRO A 48 2.07 1.56 4.17
CA PRO A 48 3.15 1.68 5.14
C PRO A 48 3.52 0.28 5.62
N PRO A 49 4.83 -0.02 5.73
CA PRO A 49 5.28 -1.35 6.10
C PRO A 49 4.67 -1.72 7.46
N ALA A 50 4.19 -2.95 7.56
CA ALA A 50 3.64 -3.46 8.80
C ALA A 50 4.77 -3.78 9.78
N ILE A 51 4.46 -3.78 11.08
CA ILE A 51 5.39 -4.25 12.12
C ILE A 51 5.49 -5.78 11.99
N SER A 52 6.70 -6.30 11.80
CA SER A 52 6.98 -7.74 11.77
C SER A 52 7.15 -8.31 13.17
N GLU A 53 7.85 -7.59 14.05
CA GLU A 53 8.16 -8.04 15.40
C GLU A 53 8.29 -6.85 16.36
N SER A 54 7.69 -6.96 17.54
CA SER A 54 7.86 -6.00 18.64
C SER A 54 8.56 -6.68 19.80
N VAL A 55 9.78 -6.24 20.12
CA VAL A 55 10.58 -6.80 21.23
C VAL A 55 10.87 -5.76 22.30
N THR A 56 10.90 -6.23 23.54
CA THR A 56 11.43 -5.46 24.67
C THR A 56 12.80 -6.01 24.97
N LEU A 57 13.82 -5.16 24.96
CA LEU A 57 15.21 -5.56 25.21
C LEU A 57 15.69 -4.94 26.52
N ARG A 58 16.41 -5.72 27.31
CA ARG A 58 17.12 -5.26 28.49
C ARG A 58 18.57 -4.96 28.14
N CYS A 59 18.99 -3.74 28.40
CA CYS A 59 20.36 -3.29 28.17
C CYS A 59 21.25 -3.56 29.39
N GLY A 60 22.58 -3.57 29.19
CA GLY A 60 23.55 -3.81 30.27
C GLY A 60 23.46 -2.82 31.46
N ASP A 61 22.89 -1.64 31.25
CA ASP A 61 22.60 -0.65 32.30
C ASP A 61 21.28 -0.92 33.06
N ASN A 62 20.67 -2.10 32.88
CA ASN A 62 19.35 -2.48 33.36
C ASN A 62 18.20 -1.61 32.83
N SER A 63 18.44 -0.75 31.84
CA SER A 63 17.37 -0.04 31.16
C SER A 63 16.62 -0.95 30.20
N LEU A 64 15.36 -0.62 29.94
CA LEU A 64 14.53 -1.29 28.94
C LEU A 64 14.42 -0.39 27.71
N VAL A 65 14.58 -0.99 26.54
CA VAL A 65 14.26 -0.36 25.25
C VAL A 65 13.22 -1.22 24.54
N TYR A 66 12.36 -0.58 23.77
CA TYR A 66 11.32 -1.23 23.00
C TYR A 66 11.62 -0.99 21.53
N VAL A 67 11.72 -2.06 20.76
CA VAL A 67 12.07 -2.00 19.34
C VAL A 67 10.96 -2.67 18.54
N ASP A 68 10.38 -1.92 17.61
CA ASP A 68 9.45 -2.44 16.64
C ASP A 68 10.18 -2.59 15.29
N PHE A 69 10.36 -3.83 14.86
CA PHE A 69 10.89 -4.19 13.54
C PHE A 69 9.77 -4.14 12.52
N PHE A 70 10.04 -3.58 11.36
CA PHE A 70 9.09 -3.51 10.27
C PHE A 70 9.42 -4.52 9.18
N GLN A 71 8.38 -4.92 8.45
CA GLN A 71 8.53 -5.78 7.27
C GLN A 71 9.48 -5.13 6.26
N GLY A 72 10.36 -5.96 5.70
CA GLY A 72 11.38 -5.55 4.74
C GLY A 72 12.73 -5.17 5.34
N ASP A 73 12.92 -5.32 6.67
CA ASP A 73 14.21 -5.21 7.39
C ASP A 73 15.02 -3.93 7.11
N LYS A 74 14.33 -2.88 6.66
CA LYS A 74 14.91 -1.58 6.29
C LYS A 74 14.59 -0.47 7.27
N GLN A 75 13.70 -0.73 8.23
CA GLN A 75 13.35 0.27 9.24
C GLN A 75 12.98 -0.39 10.56
N VAL A 76 13.28 0.32 11.64
CA VAL A 76 12.94 -0.06 13.01
C VAL A 76 12.51 1.19 13.77
N GLN A 77 11.61 1.04 14.73
CA GLN A 77 11.24 2.12 15.65
C GLN A 77 11.77 1.80 17.04
N LEU A 78 12.67 2.65 17.54
CA LEU A 78 13.24 2.54 18.88
C LEU A 78 12.51 3.47 19.85
N LYS A 79 12.03 2.93 20.96
CA LYS A 79 11.43 3.67 22.07
C LYS A 79 12.22 3.40 23.34
N THR A 80 12.54 4.45 24.09
CA THR A 80 13.22 4.35 25.40
C THR A 80 12.26 4.19 26.57
N VAL A 81 10.96 4.39 26.33
CA VAL A 81 9.88 4.25 27.33
C VAL A 81 8.71 3.55 26.67
N LYS A 82 8.02 2.69 27.42
CA LYS A 82 6.83 1.98 26.94
C LYS A 82 5.74 3.00 26.55
N GLY A 83 5.38 3.04 25.27
CA GLY A 83 4.39 4.00 24.74
C GLY A 83 4.90 5.45 24.62
N GLY A 84 6.20 5.69 24.82
CA GLY A 84 6.81 6.99 24.62
C GLY A 84 7.10 7.30 23.14
N PRO A 85 7.69 8.47 22.84
CA PRO A 85 8.07 8.84 21.49
C PRO A 85 9.07 7.83 20.92
N GLY A 86 8.77 7.31 19.73
CA GLY A 86 9.62 6.39 19.00
C GLY A 86 10.48 7.11 17.98
N THR A 87 11.79 6.84 17.98
CA THR A 87 12.69 7.29 16.93
C THR A 87 12.68 6.26 15.81
N MET A 88 12.35 6.68 14.58
CA MET A 88 12.41 5.81 13.41
C MET A 88 13.84 5.78 12.88
N LEU A 89 14.45 4.60 12.86
CA LEU A 89 15.74 4.34 12.25
C LEU A 89 15.56 3.59 10.94
N LYS A 90 16.37 3.92 9.94
CA LYS A 90 16.34 3.29 8.62
C LYS A 90 17.70 2.69 8.30
N ALA A 91 17.71 1.54 7.67
CA ALA A 91 18.88 0.92 7.09
C ALA A 91 18.80 1.05 5.56
N PRO A 92 19.93 1.30 4.88
CA PRO A 92 19.96 1.35 3.41
C PRO A 92 19.59 -0.01 2.79
N GLU A 93 20.00 -1.11 3.43
CA GLU A 93 19.72 -2.48 3.02
C GLU A 93 19.46 -3.37 4.24
N ALA A 94 18.81 -4.52 4.02
CA ALA A 94 18.57 -5.49 5.07
C ALA A 94 19.90 -6.00 5.66
N GLY A 95 20.01 -6.00 6.99
CA GLY A 95 21.23 -6.42 7.71
C GLY A 95 22.29 -5.32 7.88
N GLN A 96 22.09 -4.14 7.31
CA GLN A 96 22.93 -2.97 7.61
C GLN A 96 22.50 -2.28 8.92
N PRO A 97 23.37 -1.45 9.52
CA PRO A 97 23.00 -0.63 10.66
C PRO A 97 21.78 0.25 10.36
N PHE A 98 20.84 0.30 11.30
CA PHE A 98 19.74 1.25 11.26
C PHE A 98 20.21 2.57 11.86
N GLU A 99 20.04 3.66 11.12
CA GLU A 99 20.49 5.00 11.51
C GLU A 99 19.31 5.98 11.44
N ALA A 100 19.33 6.99 12.31
CA ALA A 100 18.40 8.11 12.24
C ALA A 100 19.12 9.44 12.45
N ALA A 101 18.49 10.51 11.99
CA ALA A 101 18.92 11.86 12.27
C ALA A 101 19.04 12.08 13.80
N GLY A 102 20.09 12.76 14.24
CA GLY A 102 20.37 12.98 15.66
C GLY A 102 21.29 11.96 16.30
N GLY A 103 21.98 11.10 15.53
CA GLY A 103 23.03 10.22 16.03
C GLY A 103 22.54 8.92 16.69
N TYR A 104 21.30 8.53 16.42
CA TYR A 104 20.79 7.23 16.82
C TYR A 104 21.29 6.16 15.86
N LYS A 105 21.78 5.06 16.43
CA LYS A 105 22.21 3.89 15.66
C LYS A 105 21.75 2.62 16.36
N LEU A 106 21.34 1.64 15.57
CA LEU A 106 20.93 0.33 16.04
C LEU A 106 21.55 -0.72 15.13
N THR A 107 22.30 -1.66 15.70
CA THR A 107 22.91 -2.79 14.98
C THR A 107 22.56 -4.10 15.66
N GLY A 108 22.34 -5.15 14.87
CA GLY A 108 22.06 -6.50 15.39
C GLY A 108 20.68 -7.04 15.00
N THR A 109 20.18 -7.98 15.79
CA THR A 109 18.93 -8.73 15.54
C THR A 109 17.99 -8.59 16.72
N SER A 110 16.72 -8.97 16.57
CA SER A 110 15.70 -8.87 17.63
C SER A 110 16.04 -9.54 18.97
N LYS A 111 17.10 -10.36 19.03
CA LYS A 111 17.61 -11.00 20.26
C LYS A 111 18.82 -10.29 20.88
N ASN A 112 19.66 -9.68 20.05
CA ASN A 112 20.93 -9.06 20.46
C ASN A 112 21.13 -7.80 19.63
N VAL A 113 21.03 -6.65 20.28
CA VAL A 113 21.08 -5.34 19.64
C VAL A 113 22.09 -4.45 20.35
N THR A 114 22.94 -3.77 19.61
CA THR A 114 23.72 -2.64 20.11
C THR A 114 23.00 -1.35 19.75
N VAL A 115 22.65 -0.57 20.77
CA VAL A 115 21.93 0.70 20.62
C VAL A 115 22.83 1.86 21.01
N THR A 116 23.00 2.80 20.09
CA THR A 116 23.59 4.11 20.32
C THR A 116 22.47 5.14 20.40
N VAL A 117 22.39 5.83 21.54
CA VAL A 117 21.46 6.95 21.76
C VAL A 117 22.31 8.20 21.97
N PRO A 118 21.99 9.34 21.32
CA PRO A 118 22.72 10.58 21.53
C PRO A 118 22.80 10.95 23.01
N GLY A 119 24.01 11.29 23.47
CA GLY A 119 24.27 11.62 24.87
C GLY A 119 24.39 10.42 25.82
N LYS A 120 24.35 9.17 25.31
CA LYS A 120 24.66 7.96 26.07
C LYS A 120 25.74 7.15 25.36
N ALA A 121 26.50 6.37 26.12
CA ALA A 121 27.44 5.41 25.56
C ALA A 121 26.69 4.26 24.85
N ASP A 122 27.37 3.64 23.89
CA ASP A 122 26.89 2.43 23.23
C ASP A 122 26.61 1.33 24.25
N ARG A 123 25.47 0.66 24.10
CA ARG A 123 25.03 -0.38 25.01
C ARG A 123 24.45 -1.56 24.25
N THR A 124 24.87 -2.74 24.66
CA THR A 124 24.31 -4.00 24.19
C THR A 124 23.06 -4.33 24.98
N CYS A 125 22.02 -4.72 24.27
CA CYS A 125 20.71 -5.06 24.79
C CYS A 125 20.28 -6.43 24.27
N HIS A 126 19.61 -7.19 25.14
CA HIS A 126 19.19 -8.56 24.89
C HIS A 126 17.69 -8.71 25.14
N ALA A 127 17.03 -9.55 24.35
CA ALA A 127 15.62 -9.89 24.53
C ALA A 127 15.38 -10.70 25.82
#